data_AF-A0A3D3R3W0-F1
#
_entry.id   AF-A0A3D3R3W0-F1
#
_cell.length_a   1.000
_cell.length_b   1.000
_cell.length_c   1.000
_cell.angle_alpha   90.00
_cell.angle_beta   90.00
_cell.angle_gamma   90.00
#
_symmetry.space_group_name_H-M   'P 1'
#
loop_
_entity.id
_entity.type
_entity.pdbx_description
1 polymer ?
#
loop_
_entity_poly.entity_id
_entity_poly.type
_entity_poly.pdbx_seq_one_letter_code
_entity_poly.pdbx_strand_id
1 'polypeptide(L)'
;MKHFIIVPLALLLISMGVSCSRGGSDTIRTISINILPESDCAVILHGPDSNGRYYYSIGNTAEGAVERYDTWPLGSGAFDPEAAPVIRQEGPGTYRVTLGKGPDAEFIVVDTLQKRIVKDSNPENAPNRPFKTEEI
;
A
#
# COMPACT_ATOMS: atom_id res chain seq x y z
N MET A 1 15.81 34.61 -15.22
CA MET A 1 16.08 33.27 -15.76
C MET A 1 16.04 32.28 -14.59
N LYS A 2 14.88 31.64 -14.35
CA LYS A 2 14.73 30.67 -13.25
C LYS A 2 15.45 29.39 -13.65
N HIS A 3 16.52 29.07 -12.92
CA HIS A 3 17.23 27.82 -13.03
C HIS A 3 16.40 26.72 -12.38
N PHE A 4 16.03 25.70 -13.15
CA PHE A 4 15.44 24.48 -12.63
C PHE A 4 16.58 23.53 -12.25
N ILE A 5 16.75 23.29 -10.96
CA ILE A 5 17.65 22.24 -10.47
C ILE A 5 16.89 20.93 -10.59
N ILE A 6 17.30 20.09 -11.54
CA ILE A 6 16.86 18.71 -11.67
C ILE A 6 17.57 17.93 -10.55
N VAL A 7 16.83 17.57 -9.51
CA VAL A 7 17.31 16.64 -8.47
C VAL A 7 17.06 15.22 -8.97
N PRO A 8 18.09 14.39 -9.21
CA PRO A 8 17.89 13.01 -9.63
C PRO A 8 17.33 12.22 -8.43
N LEU A 9 16.15 11.63 -8.63
CA LEU A 9 15.45 10.78 -7.67
C LEU A 9 16.29 9.53 -7.39
N ALA A 10 17.04 9.55 -6.28
CA ALA A 10 17.76 8.39 -5.80
C ALA A 10 16.76 7.36 -5.25
N LEU A 11 16.64 6.23 -5.95
CA LEU A 11 15.83 5.09 -5.57
C LEU A 11 16.49 4.38 -4.39
N LEU A 12 16.11 4.71 -3.16
CA LEU A 12 16.62 4.05 -1.96
C LEU A 12 15.73 2.83 -1.64
N LEU A 13 16.12 1.65 -2.13
CA LEU A 13 15.47 0.38 -1.78
C LEU A 13 15.97 -0.08 -0.40
N ILE A 14 15.28 0.31 0.67
CA ILE A 14 15.49 -0.30 1.99
C ILE A 14 14.55 -1.50 2.10
N SER A 15 15.09 -2.70 1.87
CA SER A 15 14.44 -3.96 2.24
C SER A 15 14.73 -4.25 3.71
N MET A 16 13.77 -3.97 4.60
CA MET A 16 13.80 -4.46 5.98
C MET A 16 12.80 -5.62 6.11
N GLY A 17 13.31 -6.85 6.17
CA GLY A 17 12.52 -8.02 6.56
C GLY A 17 12.22 -7.96 8.06
N VAL A 18 10.93 -7.99 8.43
CA VAL A 18 10.51 -7.93 9.85
C VAL A 18 10.06 -9.31 10.35
N SER A 19 10.48 -9.54 11.59
CA SER A 19 10.51 -10.75 12.41
C SER A 19 9.17 -11.45 12.65
N CYS A 20 9.25 -12.77 12.78
CA CYS A 20 8.17 -13.69 13.15
C CYS A 20 7.69 -13.47 14.59
N SER A 21 6.38 -13.30 14.79
CA SER A 21 5.73 -13.62 16.06
C SER A 21 4.82 -14.84 15.90
N ARG A 22 4.98 -15.79 16.83
CA ARG A 22 4.34 -17.10 16.85
C ARG A 22 3.27 -17.05 17.93
N GLY A 23 2.00 -17.02 17.54
CA GLY A 23 0.86 -17.08 18.45
C GLY A 23 -0.39 -17.49 17.68
N GLY A 24 -0.93 -18.67 17.98
CA GLY A 24 -2.12 -19.19 17.31
C GLY A 24 -3.38 -18.45 17.77
N SER A 25 -4.00 -17.70 16.85
CA SER A 25 -5.38 -17.19 16.96
C SER A 25 -5.79 -16.59 15.62
N ASP A 26 -6.30 -17.39 14.65
CA ASP A 26 -6.80 -16.95 13.33
C ASP A 26 -6.12 -15.67 12.79
N THR A 27 -4.79 -15.64 12.89
CA THR A 27 -4.04 -14.38 12.85
C THR A 27 -3.71 -14.17 11.39
N ILE A 28 -4.42 -13.27 10.71
CA ILE A 28 -4.06 -12.88 9.35
C ILE A 28 -2.61 -12.36 9.42
N ARG A 29 -1.69 -13.13 8.83
CA ARG A 29 -0.25 -12.90 8.92
C ARG A 29 0.12 -11.66 8.10
N THR A 30 0.91 -10.77 8.67
CA THR A 30 1.60 -9.73 7.89
C THR A 30 2.65 -10.37 6.98
N ILE A 31 2.53 -10.14 5.68
CA ILE A 31 3.46 -10.62 4.65
C ILE A 31 4.51 -9.55 4.37
N SER A 32 4.08 -8.32 4.13
CA SER A 32 4.98 -7.21 3.79
C SER A 32 4.47 -5.88 4.33
N ILE A 33 5.40 -4.97 4.57
CA ILE A 33 5.15 -3.60 5.00
C ILE A 33 5.93 -2.70 4.04
N ASN A 34 5.21 -1.83 3.34
CA ASN A 34 5.76 -1.00 2.28
C ASN A 34 5.59 0.47 2.66
N ILE A 35 6.68 1.07 3.16
CA ILE A 35 6.70 2.47 3.61
C ILE A 35 6.50 3.38 2.40
N LEU A 36 5.59 4.35 2.53
CA LEU A 36 5.32 5.31 1.48
C LEU A 36 6.29 6.49 1.61
N PRO A 37 7.02 6.86 0.54
CA PRO A 37 7.99 7.96 0.61
C PRO A 37 7.33 9.27 1.07
N GLU A 38 8.01 10.06 1.90
CA GLU A 38 7.52 11.38 2.36
C GLU A 38 6.18 11.32 3.12
N SER A 39 5.84 10.15 3.68
CA SER A 39 4.63 9.92 4.47
C SER A 39 4.94 9.05 5.69
N ASP A 40 4.16 9.24 6.76
CA ASP A 40 4.20 8.39 7.96
C ASP A 40 3.41 7.08 7.74
N CYS A 41 2.79 6.93 6.57
CA CYS A 41 1.97 5.79 6.21
C CYS A 41 2.76 4.68 5.51
N ALA A 42 2.26 3.46 5.62
CA ALA A 42 2.71 2.28 4.90
C ALA A 42 1.50 1.50 4.35
N VAL A 43 1.72 0.79 3.25
CA VAL A 43 0.80 -0.25 2.77
C VAL A 43 1.27 -1.60 3.29
N ILE A 44 0.40 -2.28 4.04
CA ILE A 44 0.69 -3.57 4.67
C ILE A 44 -0.12 -4.66 3.97
N LEU A 45 0.56 -5.70 3.51
CA LEU A 45 -0.06 -6.89 2.91
C LEU A 45 -0.24 -7.96 3.98
N HIS A 46 -1.44 -8.56 4.05
CA HIS A 46 -1.78 -9.62 4.98
C HIS A 46 -2.31 -10.85 4.25
N GLY A 47 -2.10 -12.02 4.84
CA GLY A 47 -2.74 -13.27 4.44
C GLY A 47 -1.78 -14.46 4.30
N PRO A 48 -2.27 -15.54 3.66
CA PRO A 48 -3.69 -15.78 3.42
C PRO A 48 -4.46 -15.98 4.75
N ASP A 49 -5.77 -15.68 4.77
CA ASP A 49 -6.66 -16.15 5.83
C ASP A 49 -6.99 -17.65 5.67
N SER A 50 -7.84 -18.18 6.55
CA SER A 50 -8.28 -19.58 6.50
C SER A 50 -9.03 -19.97 5.21
N ASN A 51 -9.48 -19.00 4.42
CA ASN A 51 -10.14 -19.19 3.13
C ASN A 51 -9.22 -18.89 1.94
N GLY A 52 -7.92 -18.65 2.16
CA GLY A 52 -6.97 -18.34 1.10
C GLY A 52 -7.01 -16.88 0.62
N ARG A 53 -7.72 -15.98 1.33
CA ARG A 53 -7.86 -14.57 0.92
C ARG A 53 -6.72 -13.71 1.46
N TYR A 54 -6.32 -12.74 0.64
CA TYR A 54 -5.32 -11.75 0.97
C TYR A 54 -5.97 -10.39 1.16
N TYR A 55 -5.32 -9.53 1.93
CA TYR A 55 -5.84 -8.22 2.31
C TYR A 55 -4.72 -7.21 2.26
N TYR A 56 -5.07 -5.96 2.02
CA TYR A 56 -4.14 -4.86 2.19
C TYR A 56 -4.73 -3.80 3.10
N SER A 57 -3.87 -3.14 3.87
CA SER A 57 -4.26 -2.04 4.73
C SER A 57 -3.34 -0.86 4.56
N ILE A 58 -3.88 0.36 4.66
CA ILE A 58 -3.07 1.54 4.96
C ILE A 58 -2.97 1.69 6.47
N GLY A 59 -1.75 1.96 6.94
CA GLY A 59 -1.46 2.10 8.35
C GLY A 59 -0.22 2.94 8.58
N ASN A 60 0.20 3.08 9.83
CA ASN A 60 1.55 3.56 10.16
C ASN A 60 2.35 2.43 10.83
N THR A 61 3.67 2.61 10.92
CA THR A 61 4.57 1.70 11.62
C THR A 61 5.34 2.41 12.72
N ALA A 62 4.83 3.56 13.17
CA ALA A 62 5.45 4.35 14.21
C ALA A 62 5.43 3.56 15.53
N GLU A 63 6.49 3.70 16.32
CA GLU A 63 6.53 3.22 17.72
C GLU A 63 6.35 1.70 17.91
N GLY A 64 6.66 0.89 16.88
CA GLY A 64 6.69 -0.57 17.00
C GLY A 64 5.31 -1.24 17.03
N ALA A 65 4.23 -0.46 16.84
CA ALA A 65 2.88 -0.97 16.63
C ALA A 65 2.40 -0.62 15.21
N VAL A 66 1.65 -1.53 14.59
CA VAL A 66 1.00 -1.28 13.30
C VAL A 66 -0.39 -0.75 13.58
N GLU A 67 -0.59 0.56 13.47
CA GLU A 67 -1.91 1.17 13.45
C GLU A 67 -2.51 0.98 12.06
N ARG A 68 -3.70 0.37 11.95
CA ARG A 68 -4.40 0.19 10.67
C ARG A 68 -5.54 1.20 10.57
N TYR A 69 -5.63 1.90 9.45
CA TYR A 69 -6.66 2.91 9.20
C TYR A 69 -7.80 2.39 8.31
N ASP A 70 -7.46 1.65 7.26
CA ASP A 70 -8.43 1.06 6.33
C ASP A 70 -7.89 -0.28 5.81
N THR A 71 -8.76 -1.23 5.48
CA THR A 71 -8.37 -2.59 5.06
C THR A 71 -9.36 -3.16 4.05
N TRP A 72 -8.89 -3.54 2.86
CA TRP A 72 -9.72 -4.10 1.79
C TRP A 72 -9.20 -5.49 1.39
N PRO A 73 -10.09 -6.40 0.96
CA PRO A 73 -9.69 -7.67 0.38
C PRO A 73 -9.01 -7.43 -0.96
N LEU A 74 -7.89 -8.11 -1.19
CA LEU A 74 -7.25 -8.15 -2.49
C LEU A 74 -8.14 -8.93 -3.47
N GLY A 75 -8.13 -8.51 -4.74
CA GLY A 75 -8.81 -9.24 -5.80
C GLY A 75 -8.22 -10.63 -6.05
N SER A 76 -8.84 -11.38 -6.95
CA SER A 76 -8.37 -12.71 -7.39
C SER A 76 -7.26 -12.65 -8.44
N GLY A 77 -6.76 -11.47 -8.80
CA GLY A 77 -5.78 -11.30 -9.86
C GLY A 77 -4.40 -11.83 -9.49
N ALA A 78 -3.52 -11.80 -10.48
CA ALA A 78 -2.16 -12.26 -10.34
C ALA A 78 -1.36 -11.30 -9.46
N PHE A 79 -1.19 -11.66 -8.18
CA PHE A 79 -0.22 -11.03 -7.30
C PHE A 79 0.83 -12.06 -6.86
N ASP A 80 2.07 -11.61 -6.79
CA ASP A 80 3.18 -12.40 -6.26
C ASP A 80 3.50 -11.84 -4.86
N PRO A 81 3.18 -12.56 -3.77
CA PRO A 81 3.44 -12.09 -2.41
C PRO A 81 4.93 -11.88 -2.11
N GLU A 82 5.82 -12.48 -2.91
CA GLU A 82 7.27 -12.36 -2.76
C GLU A 82 7.86 -11.24 -3.63
N ALA A 83 7.10 -10.74 -4.61
CA ALA A 83 7.54 -9.61 -5.43
C ALA A 83 7.51 -8.31 -4.63
N ALA A 84 8.63 -7.58 -4.65
CA ALA A 84 8.67 -6.21 -4.14
C ALA A 84 7.69 -5.33 -4.94
N PRO A 85 6.84 -4.54 -4.27
CA PRO A 85 5.88 -3.72 -4.98
C PRO A 85 6.53 -2.48 -5.58
N VAL A 86 5.92 -1.98 -6.65
CA VAL A 86 6.30 -0.70 -7.26
C VAL A 86 5.42 0.40 -6.68
N ILE A 87 6.06 1.38 -6.03
CA ILE A 87 5.39 2.55 -5.43
C ILE A 87 5.60 3.75 -6.34
N ARG A 88 4.51 4.42 -6.71
CA ARG A 88 4.52 5.66 -7.49
C ARG A 88 3.63 6.71 -6.83
N GLN A 89 4.16 7.91 -6.64
CA GLN A 89 3.37 9.06 -6.22
C GLN A 89 2.57 9.59 -7.44
N GLU A 90 1.25 9.70 -7.30
CA GLU A 90 0.36 10.21 -8.35
C GLU A 90 -0.06 11.66 -8.09
N GLY A 91 0.03 12.11 -6.83
CA GLY A 91 -0.22 13.48 -6.40
C GLY A 91 0.23 13.68 -4.94
N PRO A 92 0.12 14.91 -4.39
CA PRO A 92 0.43 15.16 -2.99
C PRO A 92 -0.35 14.22 -2.07
N GLY A 93 0.37 13.39 -1.31
CA GLY A 93 -0.23 12.40 -0.42
C GLY A 93 -0.99 11.26 -1.10
N THR A 94 -0.94 11.14 -2.43
CA THR A 94 -1.61 10.07 -3.19
C THR A 94 -0.59 9.14 -3.81
N TYR A 95 -0.67 7.84 -3.48
CA TYR A 95 0.27 6.83 -3.95
C TYR A 95 -0.45 5.66 -4.60
N ARG A 96 0.10 5.22 -5.74
CA ARG A 96 -0.22 3.94 -6.35
C ARG A 96 0.84 2.91 -5.99
N VAL A 97 0.40 1.81 -5.40
CA VAL A 97 1.22 0.64 -5.07
C VAL A 97 0.80 -0.50 -5.99
N THR A 98 1.74 -1.01 -6.80
CA THR A 98 1.50 -2.12 -7.73
C THR A 98 2.16 -3.39 -7.20
N LEU A 99 1.38 -4.46 -7.07
CA LEU A 99 1.73 -5.74 -6.49
C LEU A 99 1.93 -6.78 -7.62
N GLY A 100 3.18 -7.01 -8.00
CA GLY A 100 3.53 -7.97 -9.05
C GLY A 100 4.07 -7.32 -10.33
N LYS A 101 4.10 -8.09 -11.41
CA LYS A 101 4.72 -7.72 -12.69
C LYS A 101 3.70 -7.80 -13.82
N GLY A 102 3.81 -6.86 -14.77
CA GLY A 102 3.00 -6.86 -15.98
C GLY A 102 1.77 -5.94 -15.92
N PRO A 103 1.00 -5.86 -17.02
CA PRO A 103 -0.11 -4.92 -17.17
C PRO A 103 -1.31 -5.25 -16.27
N ASP A 104 -1.47 -6.52 -15.88
CA ASP A 104 -2.59 -7.02 -15.08
C ASP A 104 -2.24 -7.18 -13.60
N ALA A 105 -1.12 -6.59 -13.16
CA ALA A 105 -0.72 -6.63 -11.76
C ALA A 105 -1.75 -5.92 -10.88
N GLU A 106 -2.06 -6.53 -9.73
CA GLU A 106 -2.92 -5.93 -8.72
C GLU A 106 -2.34 -4.57 -8.30
N PHE A 107 -3.20 -3.57 -8.07
CA PHE A 107 -2.77 -2.25 -7.62
C PHE A 107 -3.72 -1.68 -6.59
N ILE A 108 -3.19 -0.80 -5.76
CA ILE A 108 -3.92 -0.06 -4.74
C ILE A 108 -3.52 1.40 -4.85
N VAL A 109 -4.50 2.29 -4.80
CA VAL A 109 -4.32 3.73 -4.68
C VAL A 109 -4.78 4.16 -3.30
N VAL A 110 -3.88 4.83 -2.58
CA VAL A 110 -4.10 5.31 -1.21
C VAL A 110 -3.93 6.82 -1.12
N ASP A 111 -4.68 7.43 -0.21
CA ASP A 111 -4.53 8.82 0.22
C ASP A 111 -3.99 8.81 1.66
N THR A 112 -2.74 9.24 1.81
CA THR A 112 -2.04 9.26 3.09
C THR A 112 -2.39 10.46 3.96
N LEU A 113 -2.91 11.53 3.38
CA LEU A 113 -3.39 12.69 4.14
C LEU A 113 -4.70 12.35 4.84
N GLN A 114 -5.55 11.59 4.16
CA GLN A 114 -6.83 11.11 4.68
C GLN A 114 -6.75 9.70 5.29
N LYS A 115 -5.58 9.06 5.24
CA LYS A 115 -5.31 7.74 5.81
C LYS A 115 -6.28 6.66 5.33
N ARG A 116 -6.58 6.63 4.03
CA ARG A 116 -7.62 5.74 3.48
C ARG A 116 -7.21 5.11 2.15
N ILE A 117 -7.83 3.99 1.83
CA ILE A 117 -7.77 3.41 0.50
C ILE A 117 -8.79 4.13 -0.37
N VAL A 118 -8.41 4.48 -1.59
CA VAL A 118 -9.27 5.25 -2.49
C VAL A 118 -9.80 4.41 -3.64
N LYS A 119 -8.96 3.55 -4.21
CA LYS A 119 -9.31 2.65 -5.32
C LYS A 119 -8.30 1.52 -5.38
N ASP A 120 -8.69 0.40 -5.96
CA ASP A 120 -7.81 -0.72 -6.28
C ASP A 120 -8.23 -1.40 -7.60
N SER A 121 -7.57 -2.50 -7.91
CA SER A 121 -7.87 -3.40 -9.03
C SER A 121 -9.06 -4.33 -8.77
N ASN A 122 -9.44 -4.57 -7.52
CA ASN A 122 -10.59 -5.42 -7.20
C ASN A 122 -11.91 -4.68 -7.55
N PRO A 123 -12.66 -5.11 -8.58
CA PRO A 123 -13.89 -4.43 -8.98
C PRO A 123 -15.02 -4.54 -7.95
N GLU A 124 -14.93 -5.49 -7.01
CA GLU A 124 -15.90 -5.66 -5.93
C GLU A 124 -15.76 -4.61 -4.83
N ASN A 125 -14.58 -4.01 -4.71
CA ASN A 125 -14.34 -2.94 -3.76
C ASN A 125 -14.89 -1.62 -4.30
N ALA A 126 -15.84 -1.03 -3.57
CA ALA A 126 -16.42 0.26 -3.96
C ALA A 126 -15.34 1.36 -3.84
N PRO A 127 -15.00 2.07 -4.92
CA PRO A 127 -14.04 3.16 -4.84
C PRO A 127 -14.56 4.24 -3.91
N ASN A 128 -13.68 4.81 -3.10
CA ASN A 128 -14.03 5.87 -2.18
C ASN A 128 -14.34 7.14 -2.98
N ARG A 129 -15.65 7.42 -3.17
CA ARG A 129 -16.13 8.68 -3.73
C ARG A 129 -16.26 9.64 -2.55
N PRO A 130 -15.29 10.55 -2.34
CA PRO A 130 -15.16 11.72 -3.20
C PRO A 130 -13.70 12.06 -3.54
N PHE A 131 -13.31 11.94 -4.80
CA PHE A 131 -12.28 12.80 -5.40
C PHE A 131 -12.91 14.11 -5.89
N LYS A 132 -13.73 14.76 -5.05
CA LYS A 132 -13.98 16.17 -5.32
C LYS A 132 -12.70 16.87 -4.92
N THR A 133 -11.88 17.19 -5.91
CA THR A 133 -11.05 18.39 -5.87
C THR A 133 -11.95 19.47 -5.30
N GLU A 134 -11.67 19.94 -4.09
CA GLU A 134 -12.25 21.20 -3.67
C GLU A 134 -11.65 22.24 -4.62
N GLU A 135 -12.42 22.60 -5.65
CA GLU A 135 -12.15 23.79 -6.45
C GLU A 135 -12.13 24.97 -5.47
N ILE A 136 -10.96 25.55 -5.30
CA ILE A 136 -10.76 26.81 -4.58
C ILE A 136 -11.27 27.96 -5.46
#